data_AF-A0A1Q7BRN3-F1
#
_entry.id   AF-A0A1Q7BRN3-F1
#
_cell.length_a   1.000
_cell.length_b   1.000
_cell.length_c   1.000
_cell.angle_alpha   90.00
_cell.angle_beta   90.00
_cell.angle_gamma   90.00
#
_symmetry.space_group_name_H-M   'P 1'
#
loop_
_entity.id
_entity.type
_entity.pdbx_description
1 polymer ?
#
loop_
_entity_poly.entity_id
_entity_poly.type
_entity_poly.pdbx_seq_one_letter_code
_entity_poly.pdbx_strand_id
1 'polypeptide(L)'
;MNASKGMVDRISDVKLLQGDLAEAWREGDTDYATVAMRFSLNDETLDRDSGRVLQGGPDEATEIWTFMRVRSGHWLVSAIQQS
;
A
#
# COMPACT_ATOMS: atom_id res chain seq x y z
N MET A 1 5.08 -14.89 19.59
CA MET A 1 5.63 -13.57 19.96
C MET A 1 7.12 -13.57 19.65
N ASN A 2 7.53 -13.09 18.47
CA ASN A 2 8.93 -12.72 18.25
C ASN A 2 8.96 -11.19 18.29
N ALA A 3 9.24 -10.62 19.46
CA ALA A 3 9.68 -9.23 19.53
C ALA A 3 11.09 -9.20 18.95
N SER A 4 11.21 -8.83 17.69
CA SER A 4 12.47 -8.73 16.96
C SER A 4 13.37 -7.70 17.64
N LYS A 5 14.32 -8.20 18.43
CA LYS A 5 15.64 -7.64 18.74
C LYS A 5 15.87 -6.21 18.22
N GLY A 6 15.42 -5.18 18.95
CA GLY A 6 15.88 -3.80 18.75
C GLY A 6 15.82 -3.22 17.33
N MET A 7 14.95 -3.73 16.44
CA MET A 7 14.86 -3.26 15.04
C MET A 7 13.48 -2.63 14.78
N VAL A 8 13.44 -1.63 13.90
CA VAL A 8 12.22 -0.94 13.46
C VAL A 8 12.25 -0.75 11.95
N ASP A 9 11.20 -1.19 11.25
CA ASP A 9 11.04 -0.92 9.82
C ASP A 9 10.41 0.45 9.61
N ARG A 10 10.95 1.19 8.64
CA ARG A 10 10.54 2.54 8.28
C ARG A 10 10.34 2.63 6.78
N ILE A 11 9.10 2.91 6.39
CA ILE A 11 8.76 3.26 5.02
C ILE A 11 8.71 4.78 4.88
N SER A 12 9.42 5.33 3.89
CA SER A 12 9.36 6.76 3.54
C SER A 12 9.34 6.99 2.04
N ASP A 13 9.17 8.26 1.64
CA ASP A 13 9.25 8.71 0.24
C ASP A 13 8.32 7.97 -0.74
N VAL A 14 7.18 7.51 -0.23
CA VAL A 14 6.16 6.81 -1.01
C VAL A 14 5.62 7.70 -2.12
N LYS A 15 5.70 7.22 -3.36
CA LYS A 15 5.14 7.87 -4.54
C LYS A 15 4.44 6.84 -5.41
N LEU A 16 3.22 7.14 -5.83
CA LEU A 16 2.53 6.37 -6.86
C LEU A 16 3.22 6.58 -8.21
N LEU A 17 3.70 5.50 -8.82
CA LEU A 17 4.30 5.50 -10.15
C LEU A 17 3.26 5.21 -11.23
N GLN A 18 2.36 4.27 -10.96
CA GLN A 18 1.37 3.79 -11.91
C GLN A 18 0.11 3.32 -11.20
N GLY A 19 -1.05 3.54 -11.81
CA GLY A 19 -2.33 3.01 -11.35
C GLY A 19 -3.18 2.62 -12.55
N ASP A 20 -3.28 1.31 -12.79
CA ASP A 20 -4.06 0.76 -13.91
C ASP A 20 -5.38 0.21 -13.40
N LEU A 21 -6.49 0.71 -13.94
CA LEU A 21 -7.81 0.16 -13.65
C LEU A 21 -7.90 -1.25 -14.24
N ALA A 22 -7.94 -2.26 -13.36
CA ALA A 22 -8.02 -3.66 -13.74
C ALA A 22 -9.46 -4.09 -14.03
N GLU A 23 -10.40 -3.68 -13.18
CA GLU A 23 -11.81 -4.04 -13.29
C GLU A 23 -12.71 -2.95 -12.71
N ALA A 24 -13.90 -2.77 -13.27
CA ALA A 24 -14.97 -1.97 -12.67
C ALA A 24 -16.32 -2.67 -12.88
N TRP A 25 -17.11 -2.77 -11.82
CA TRP A 25 -18.41 -3.45 -11.85
C TRP A 25 -19.40 -2.79 -10.90
N ARG A 26 -20.67 -3.22 -10.98
CA ARG A 26 -21.74 -2.75 -10.12
C ARG A 26 -22.50 -3.92 -9.52
N GLU A 27 -22.76 -3.85 -8.21
CA GLU A 27 -23.64 -4.77 -7.50
C GLU A 27 -24.76 -3.96 -6.83
N GLY A 28 -25.98 -4.08 -7.37
CA GLY A 28 -27.12 -3.28 -6.94
C GLY A 28 -26.82 -1.77 -7.05
N ASP A 29 -26.84 -1.08 -5.92
CA ASP A 29 -26.59 0.36 -5.80
C ASP A 29 -25.10 0.71 -5.57
N THR A 30 -24.20 -0.28 -5.59
CA THR A 30 -22.78 -0.10 -5.26
C THR A 30 -21.91 -0.27 -6.50
N ASP A 31 -21.10 0.74 -6.79
CA ASP A 31 -20.02 0.66 -7.78
C ASP A 31 -18.75 0.14 -7.10
N TYR A 32 -18.00 -0.71 -7.80
CA TYR A 32 -16.68 -1.17 -7.41
C TYR A 32 -15.67 -0.91 -8.52
N ALA A 33 -14.43 -0.68 -8.13
CA ALA A 33 -13.30 -0.55 -9.04
C ALA A 33 -12.04 -1.13 -8.40
N THR A 34 -11.36 -2.01 -9.10
CA THR A 34 -10.06 -2.58 -8.67
C THR A 34 -8.94 -1.97 -9.50
N VAL A 35 -7.94 -1.41 -8.83
CA VAL A 35 -6.78 -0.76 -9.45
C VAL A 35 -5.51 -1.49 -9.02
N ALA A 36 -4.70 -1.90 -9.99
CA ALA A 36 -3.34 -2.35 -9.75
C ALA A 36 -2.43 -1.11 -9.68
N MET A 37 -1.79 -0.91 -8.54
CA MET A 37 -0.96 0.26 -8.27
C MET A 37 0.48 -0.15 -8.03
N ARG A 38 1.41 0.67 -8.51
CA ARG A 38 2.84 0.49 -8.28
C ARG A 38 3.40 1.74 -7.65
N PHE A 39 4.14 1.56 -6.56
CA PHE A 39 4.74 2.64 -5.78
C PHE A 39 6.26 2.51 -5.78
N SER A 40 6.96 3.64 -5.84
CA SER A 40 8.33 3.72 -5.34
C SER A 40 8.30 4.13 -3.88
N LEU A 41 9.17 3.57 -3.07
CA LEU A 41 9.30 3.89 -1.65
C LEU A 41 10.75 3.68 -1.20
N ASN A 42 11.08 4.15 0.00
CA ASN A 42 12.27 3.71 0.72
C ASN A 42 11.80 2.81 1.86
N ASP A 43 12.24 1.55 1.89
CA ASP A 43 12.00 0.63 2.99
C ASP A 43 13.31 0.36 3.71
N GLU A 44 13.45 0.88 4.92
CA GLU A 44 14.66 0.78 5.73
C GLU A 44 14.38 0.10 7.06
N THR A 45 15.17 -0.90 7.42
CA THR A 45 15.21 -1.41 8.79
C THR A 45 16.28 -0.66 9.58
N LEU A 46 15.85 -0.06 10.68
CA LEU A 46 16.68 0.75 11.57
C LEU A 46 16.97 0.01 12.87
N ASP A 47 18.14 0.27 13.44
CA ASP A 47 18.42 -0.01 14.85
C ASP A 47 17.60 0.95 15.72
N ARG A 48 16.83 0.41 16.65
CA ARG A 48 15.84 1.15 17.44
C ARG A 48 16.47 2.19 18.37
N ASP A 49 17.64 1.89 18.93
CA ASP A 49 18.27 2.72 19.96
C ASP A 49 19.08 3.86 19.33
N SER A 50 19.79 3.58 18.24
CA SER A 50 20.64 4.56 17.57
C SER A 50 19.98 5.25 16.37
N GLY A 51 18.89 4.70 15.83
CA GLY A 51 18.25 5.17 14.59
C GLY A 51 19.09 4.90 13.33
N ARG A 52 20.18 4.12 13.45
CA ARG A 52 21.06 3.81 12.33
C ARG A 52 20.40 2.82 11.37
N VAL A 53 20.46 3.10 10.07
CA VAL A 53 20.03 2.16 9.02
C VAL A 53 20.90 0.90 9.09
N LEU A 54 20.24 -0.25 9.25
CA LEU A 54 20.87 -1.57 9.27
C LEU A 54 20.79 -2.24 7.90
N GLN A 55 19.65 -2.09 7.22
CA GLN A 55 19.36 -2.67 5.91
C GLN A 55 18.27 -1.85 5.22
N GLY A 56 18.18 -1.98 3.90
CA GLY A 56 17.09 -1.41 3.11
C GLY A 56 17.52 -0.23 2.25
N GLY A 57 16.56 0.50 1.72
CA GLY A 57 16.75 1.61 0.81
C GLY A 57 15.62 1.71 -0.22
N PRO A 58 15.87 2.33 -1.39
CA PRO A 58 14.85 2.46 -2.44
C PRO A 58 14.32 1.11 -2.92
N ASP A 59 13.01 1.00 -3.01
CA ASP A 59 12.28 -0.21 -3.42
C ASP A 59 10.99 0.13 -4.20
N GLU A 60 10.38 -0.88 -4.81
CA GLU A 60 9.08 -0.79 -5.46
C GLU A 60 8.09 -1.81 -4.87
N ALA A 61 6.85 -1.36 -4.62
CA ALA A 61 5.76 -2.21 -4.17
C ALA A 61 4.61 -2.20 -5.16
N THR A 62 3.99 -3.37 -5.36
CA THR A 62 2.74 -3.49 -6.13
C THR A 62 1.59 -3.82 -5.18
N GLU A 63 0.53 -3.01 -5.25
CA GLU A 63 -0.67 -3.20 -4.45
C GLU A 63 -1.91 -3.20 -5.34
N ILE A 64 -2.85 -4.09 -5.05
CA ILE A 64 -4.16 -4.16 -5.71
C ILE A 64 -5.19 -3.64 -4.71
N TRP A 65 -5.81 -2.52 -5.03
CA TRP A 65 -6.83 -1.89 -4.17
C TRP A 65 -8.19 -1.97 -4.84
N THR A 66 -9.17 -2.46 -4.09
CA THR A 66 -10.58 -2.37 -4.48
C THR A 66 -11.22 -1.20 -3.76
N PHE A 67 -11.84 -0.32 -4.54
CA PHE A 67 -12.63 0.79 -4.06
C PHE A 67 -14.11 0.47 -4.25
N MET A 68 -14.95 0.98 -3.34
CA MET A 68 -16.40 0.91 -3.45
C MET A 68 -17.03 2.30 -3.28
N ARG A 69 -18.15 2.53 -3.95
CA ARG A 69 -18.98 3.72 -3.78
C ARG A 69 -20.45 3.34 -3.86
N VAL A 70 -21.22 3.68 -2.83
CA VAL A 70 -22.68 3.53 -2.86
C VAL A 70 -23.29 4.76 -3.53
N ARG A 71 -24.05 4.55 -4.61
CA ARG A 71 -24.69 5.62 -5.41
C ARG A 71 -23.69 6.73 -5.77
N SER A 72 -24.04 8.00 -5.56
CA SER A 72 -23.18 9.17 -5.80
C SER A 72 -22.35 9.58 -4.57
N GLY A 73 -22.07 8.64 -3.65
CA GLY A 73 -21.27 8.89 -2.46
C GLY A 73 -19.77 9.04 -2.71
N HIS A 74 -18.97 8.89 -1.66
CA HIS A 74 -17.51 8.89 -1.76
C HIS A 74 -16.98 7.50 -2.07
N TRP A 75 -15.86 7.44 -2.79
CA TRP A 75 -15.10 6.21 -2.92
C TRP A 75 -14.40 5.90 -1.59
N LEU A 76 -14.54 4.66 -1.15
CA LEU A 76 -13.91 4.11 0.04
C LEU A 76 -13.08 2.89 -0.37
N VAL A 77 -11.96 2.65 0.31
CA VAL A 77 -11.20 1.40 0.14
C VAL A 77 -11.96 0.28 0.83
N SER A 78 -12.26 -0.79 0.08
CA SER A 78 -12.92 -2.00 0.61
C SER A 78 -11.94 -3.16 0.77
N ALA A 79 -10.87 -3.21 -0.03
CA ALA A 79 -9.82 -4.22 0.08
C ALA A 79 -8.45 -3.68 -0.38
N ILE A 80 -7.39 -4.19 0.24
CA ILE A 80 -5.98 -3.98 -0.16
C ILE A 80 -5.31 -5.35 -0.19
N GLN A 81 -4.55 -5.62 -1.24
CA GLN A 81 -3.73 -6.82 -1.41
C GLN A 81 -2.34 -6.42 -1.90
N GLN A 82 -1.30 -7.01 -1.33
CA GLN A 82 0.07 -6.86 -1.82
C GLN A 82 0.40 -8.05 -2.75
N SER A 83 1.09 -7.79 -3.85
CA SER A 83 1.49 -8.80 -4.85
C SER A 83 2.99 -9.00 -4.90
#